data_AF-A0A0D0E6Q4-F1
#
_entry.id   AF-A0A0D0E6Q4-F1
#
_cell.length_a   1.000
_cell.length_b   1.000
_cell.length_c   1.000
_cell.angle_alpha   90.00
_cell.angle_beta   90.00
_cell.angle_gamma   90.00
#
_symmetry.space_group_name_H-M   'P 1'
#
loop_
_entity.id
_entity.type
_entity.pdbx_description
1 polymer ?
#
loop_
_entity_poly.entity_id
_entity_poly.type
_entity_poly.pdbx_seq_one_letter_code
_entity_poly.pdbx_strand_id
1 'polypeptide(L)' 'ECCTVAILRLYSNPDNKLLELSSQFIAASELLDNIIVTDVKDVHSVVTMIPKKLTLPI' A
#
# COMPACT_ATOMS: atom_id res chain seq x y z
N GLU A 1 28.28 13.60 -6.08
CA GLU A 1 27.21 13.62 -5.05
C GLU A 1 26.86 12.20 -4.68
N CYS A 2 26.58 11.95 -3.39
CA CYS A 2 26.03 10.67 -2.94
C CYS A 2 24.52 10.75 -3.14
N CYS A 3 23.93 9.86 -3.95
CA CYS A 3 22.49 9.86 -4.22
C CYS A 3 21.78 8.96 -3.21
N THR A 4 20.83 9.53 -2.47
CA THR A 4 19.97 8.76 -1.57
C THR A 4 18.77 8.25 -2.35
N VAL A 5 18.68 6.93 -2.52
CA VAL A 5 17.58 6.29 -3.24
C VAL A 5 16.67 5.51 -2.31
N ALA A 6 15.38 5.47 -2.65
CA ALA A 6 14.39 4.62 -2.01
C ALA A 6 14.06 3.43 -2.91
N ILE A 7 13.94 2.25 -2.29
CA ILE A 7 13.45 1.03 -2.95
C ILE A 7 12.04 0.78 -2.41
N LEU A 8 11.05 0.86 -3.28
CA LEU A 8 9.64 0.79 -2.92
C LEU A 8 9.02 -0.50 -3.47
N ARG A 9 8.27 -1.20 -2.62
CA ARG A 9 7.30 -2.23 -3.05
C ARG A 9 5.92 -1.62 -3.04
N LEU A 10 5.19 -1.78 -4.13
CA LEU A 10 3.87 -1.18 -4.27
C LEU A 10 2.77 -2.18 -3.87
N TYR A 11 1.69 -1.62 -3.35
CA TYR A 11 0.42 -2.34 -3.19
C TYR A 11 -0.55 -1.86 -4.26
N SER A 12 -1.48 -2.72 -4.67
CA SER A 12 -2.57 -2.34 -5.57
C SER A 12 -3.47 -1.29 -4.90
N ASN A 13 -4.14 -0.47 -5.72
CA ASN A 13 -5.22 0.35 -5.18
C ASN A 13 -6.32 -0.57 -4.65
N PRO A 14 -6.85 -0.31 -3.45
CA PRO A 14 -8.01 -1.04 -2.94
C PRO A 14 -9.20 -0.87 -3.88
N ASP A 15 -10.06 -1.88 -3.95
CA ASP A 15 -11.26 -1.81 -4.79
C ASP A 15 -12.18 -0.68 -4.33
N ASN A 16 -12.36 0.32 -5.19
CA ASN A 16 -13.18 1.49 -4.92
C ASN A 16 -14.64 1.14 -4.59
N LYS A 17 -15.19 0.08 -5.18
CA LYS A 17 -16.55 -0.37 -4.87
C LYS A 17 -16.64 -0.94 -3.46
N LEU A 18 -15.61 -1.66 -3.00
CA LEU A 18 -15.55 -2.18 -1.63
C LEU A 18 -15.29 -1.06 -0.62
N LEU A 19 -14.50 -0.05 -0.99
CA LEU A 19 -14.28 1.16 -0.20
C LEU A 19 -15.58 1.95 0.01
N GLU A 20 -16.37 2.16 -1.05
CA GLU A 20 -17.65 2.88 -0.99
C GLU A 20 -18.68 2.20 -0.08
N LEU A 21 -18.60 0.86 0.06
CA LEU A 21 -19.46 0.07 0.93
C LEU A 21 -19.02 0.09 2.41
N SER A 22 -17.94 0.79 2.77
CA SER A 22 -17.29 0.60 4.07
C SER A 22 -17.80 1.53 5.20
N SER A 23 -18.59 0.96 6.11
CA SER A 23 -18.42 1.17 7.57
C SER A 23 -17.81 -0.06 8.27
N GLN A 24 -17.68 -1.18 7.54
CA GLN A 24 -17.29 -2.50 8.07
C GLN A 24 -16.24 -3.24 7.23
N PHE A 25 -15.93 -2.79 6.01
CA PHE A 25 -14.95 -3.44 5.14
C PHE A 25 -13.56 -2.85 5.30
N ILE A 26 -12.59 -3.71 5.59
CA ILE A 26 -11.17 -3.35 5.55
C ILE A 26 -10.78 -3.33 4.07
N ALA A 27 -10.32 -2.17 3.60
CA ALA A 27 -9.74 -2.03 2.27
C ALA A 27 -8.53 -2.97 2.16
N ALA A 28 -8.66 -4.02 1.35
CA ALA A 28 -7.57 -4.95 1.07
C ALA A 28 -6.85 -4.53 -0.21
N SER A 29 -5.53 -4.48 -0.13
CA SER A 29 -4.65 -4.29 -1.28
C SER A 29 -3.70 -5.47 -1.39
N GLU A 30 -3.41 -5.87 -2.62
CA GLU A 30 -2.46 -6.94 -2.93
C GLU A 30 -1.06 -6.37 -3.08
N LEU A 31 -0.05 -7.08 -2.59
CA LEU A 31 1.34 -6.71 -2.83
C LEU A 31 1.66 -6.98 -4.31
N LEU A 32 2.16 -5.98 -5.02
CA LEU A 32 2.59 -6.11 -6.40
C LEU A 32 4.02 -6.65 -6.46
N ASP A 33 4.31 -7.45 -7.49
CA ASP A 33 5.67 -7.94 -7.76
C ASP A 33 6.62 -6.84 -8.28
N ASN A 34 6.08 -5.63 -8.49
CA ASN A 34 6.81 -4.50 -9.02
C ASN A 34 7.65 -3.82 -7.94
N ILE A 35 8.92 -3.58 -8.25
CA ILE A 35 9.84 -2.79 -7.42
C ILE A 35 10.17 -1.50 -8.15
N ILE A 36 10.04 -0.37 -7.46
CA ILE A 36 10.43 0.94 -7.97
C ILE A 36 11.68 1.41 -7.22
N VAL A 37 12.64 1.94 -7.97
CA VAL A 37 13.81 2.64 -7.43
C VAL A 37 13.66 4.12 -7.81
N THR A 38 13.68 5.00 -6.82
CA THR A 38 13.47 6.45 -7.01
C THR A 38 14.40 7.26 -6.11
N ASP A 39 14.67 8.52 -6.43
CA ASP A 39 15.32 9.43 -5.48
C ASP A 39 14.39 9.65 -4.28
N VAL A 40 14.94 9.68 -3.06
CA VAL A 40 14.17 9.96 -1.85
C VAL A 40 13.46 11.32 -1.95
N LYS A 41 14.03 12.29 -2.65
CA LYS A 41 13.45 13.63 -2.83
C LYS A 41 12.18 13.63 -3.69
N ASP A 42 11.98 12.60 -4.51
CA ASP A 42 10.80 12.45 -5.37
C ASP A 42 9.62 11.77 -4.64
N VAL A 43 9.84 11.27 -3.42
CA VAL A 43 8.77 10.66 -2.62
C VAL A 43 7.93 11.76 -1.97
N HIS A 44 6.77 12.04 -2.56
CA HIS A 44 5.84 13.06 -2.05
C HIS A 44 5.05 12.63 -0.81
N SER A 45 4.67 11.34 -0.70
CA SER A 45 3.89 10.81 0.43
C SER A 45 4.00 9.29 0.49
N VAL A 46 3.81 8.73 1.69
CA VAL A 46 3.74 7.28 1.93
C VAL A 46 2.41 6.99 2.63
N VAL A 47 1.57 6.18 1.99
CA VAL A 47 0.34 5.68 2.61
C VAL A 47 0.63 4.32 3.23
N THR A 48 0.57 4.23 4.55
CA THR A 48 0.79 2.97 5.26
C THR A 48 -0.52 2.22 5.42
N MET A 49 -0.62 1.00 4.89
CA MET A 49 -1.72 0.10 5.21
C MET A 49 -1.33 -0.74 6.42
N ILE A 50 -2.16 -0.76 7.47
CA ILE A 50 -1.95 -1.65 8.62
C ILE A 50 -2.55 -3.01 8.25
N PRO A 51 -1.73 -4.06 8.03
CA PRO A 51 -2.25 -5.38 7.72
C PRO A 51 -3.00 -5.92 8.93
N LYS A 52 -4.33 -5.86 8.88
CA LYS A 52 -5.18 -6.47 9.89
C LYS A 52 -5.47 -7.90 9.42
N LYS A 53 -4.87 -8.87 10.10
CA LYS A 53 -5.13 -10.29 9.82
C LYS A 53 -6.59 -10.56 10.19
N LEU A 54 -7.46 -10.70 9.18
CA LEU A 54 -8.85 -11.11 9.36
C LEU A 54 -8.85 -12.58 9.79
N THR A 55 -8.87 -12.82 11.10
CA THR A 55 -9.23 -14.13 11.63
C THR A 55 -10.73 -14.27 11.50
N LEU A 56 -11.20 -15.22 10.69
CA LEU A 56 -12.60 -15.60 10.70
C LEU A 56 -13.00 -15.98 12.13
N PRO A 57 -14.18 -15.55 12.62
CA PRO A 57 -14.70 -16.05 13.89
C PRO A 57 -14.86 -17.57 13.79
N ILE A 58 -14.36 -18.26 14.81
CA ILE A 58 -14.54 -19.71 14.99
C ILE A 58 -15.99 -19.98 15.36
#